data_AF-A0A6T5WP10-F1
#
_entry.id   AF-A0A6T5WP10-F1
#
_cell.length_a   1.000
_cell.length_b   1.000
_cell.length_c   1.000
_cell.angle_alpha   90.00
_cell.angle_beta   90.00
_cell.angle_gamma   90.00
#
_symmetry.space_group_name_H-M   'P 1'
#
loop_
_entity.id
_entity.type
_entity.pdbx_description
1 polymer ?
#
loop_
_entity_poly.entity_id
_entity_poly.type
_entity_poly.pdbx_seq_one_letter_code
_entity_poly.pdbx_strand_id
1 'polypeptide(L)'
;MSSSTRLRLRSCLPRTHTLTLRVRITARAHAEVRVCSNKTCRKQTSAQTLALMTDAAPLDIHVDSCGCLGNCGNGPNVLVLNRETSEETVVNHVSTPAQAAKLLASLTSIDVSFEQILAAMEVMGEVRKRMYDEHDEEAEALLTNLLERNLPTPPRYTLLEYRAASRRRLGKLEGALDDANEATSCCPEGHGEPWIQRADVLRELGELDKAMQAILDAGDIERALRSDARYRSKKRKLKQQVQQAHA
;
A
#
# COMPACT_ATOMS: atom_id res chain seq x y z
N MET A 1 46.08 35.77 -40.96
CA MET A 1 44.71 36.22 -40.64
C MET A 1 43.75 35.09 -40.99
N SER A 2 42.97 34.64 -39.98
CA SER A 2 41.79 33.78 -40.00
C SER A 2 41.59 32.78 -41.15
N SER A 3 41.55 31.49 -40.81
CA SER A 3 40.41 30.65 -41.21
C SER A 3 40.22 29.50 -40.23
N SER A 4 39.09 29.57 -39.53
CA SER A 4 38.63 28.67 -38.48
C SER A 4 37.95 27.47 -39.12
N THR A 5 38.59 26.30 -39.04
CA THR A 5 38.00 25.03 -39.50
C THR A 5 37.14 24.47 -38.37
N ARG A 6 35.82 24.70 -38.44
CA ARG A 6 34.83 24.09 -37.54
C ARG A 6 34.73 22.59 -37.80
N LEU A 7 35.25 21.77 -36.88
CA LEU A 7 34.89 20.35 -36.81
C LEU A 7 33.40 20.23 -36.43
N ARG A 8 32.60 19.61 -37.32
CA ARG A 8 31.24 19.16 -37.01
C ARG A 8 31.34 17.85 -36.23
N LEU A 9 31.21 17.91 -34.91
CA LEU A 9 30.93 16.73 -34.08
C LEU A 9 29.48 16.29 -34.35
N ARG A 10 29.30 15.19 -35.08
CA ARG A 10 28.03 14.46 -35.13
C ARG A 10 27.84 13.77 -33.78
N SER A 11 26.91 14.26 -32.98
CA SER A 11 26.48 13.65 -31.73
C SER A 11 25.66 12.38 -32.01
N CYS A 12 26.32 11.23 -31.98
CA CYS A 12 25.64 9.94 -31.83
C CYS A 12 25.35 9.72 -30.34
N LEU A 13 24.23 10.24 -29.85
CA LEU A 13 23.67 9.83 -28.56
C LEU A 13 22.98 8.46 -28.75
N PRO A 14 23.30 7.44 -27.95
CA PRO A 14 22.60 6.17 -28.02
C PRO A 14 21.17 6.35 -27.49
N ARG A 15 20.18 5.92 -28.28
CA ARG A 15 18.79 5.80 -27.85
C ARG A 15 18.72 4.81 -26.70
N THR A 16 18.52 5.30 -25.48
CA THR A 16 18.13 4.47 -24.34
C THR A 16 16.68 4.03 -24.58
N HIS A 17 16.52 2.83 -25.14
CA HIS A 17 15.24 2.15 -25.11
C HIS A 17 14.98 1.74 -23.65
N THR A 18 14.13 2.52 -22.96
CA THR A 18 13.57 2.15 -21.66
C THR A 18 12.68 0.93 -21.89
N LEU A 19 13.25 -0.26 -21.72
CA LEU A 19 12.48 -1.50 -21.62
C LEU A 19 11.75 -1.45 -20.28
N THR A 20 10.49 -0.99 -20.29
CA THR A 20 9.55 -1.17 -19.19
C THR A 20 9.21 -2.64 -19.10
N LEU A 21 10.08 -3.39 -18.42
CA LEU A 21 9.81 -4.76 -18.01
C LEU A 21 8.68 -4.68 -16.98
N ARG A 22 7.43 -4.88 -17.42
CA ARG A 22 6.30 -5.22 -16.53
C ARG A 22 6.60 -6.60 -15.95
N VAL A 23 7.45 -6.65 -14.94
CA VAL A 23 7.61 -7.81 -14.08
C VAL A 23 6.29 -7.96 -13.34
N ARG A 24 5.46 -8.93 -13.74
CA ARG A 24 4.42 -9.43 -12.87
C ARG A 24 5.14 -10.06 -11.68
N ILE A 25 5.14 -9.38 -10.54
CA ILE A 25 5.67 -9.95 -9.30
C ILE A 25 4.68 -11.03 -8.87
N THR A 26 4.90 -12.26 -9.34
CA THR A 26 4.14 -13.46 -8.97
C THR A 26 4.71 -14.15 -7.72
N ALA A 27 5.57 -13.46 -6.97
CA ALA A 27 6.14 -14.01 -5.75
C ALA A 27 5.02 -14.13 -4.71
N ARG A 28 4.59 -15.37 -4.42
CA ARG A 28 3.79 -15.65 -3.23
C ARG A 28 4.58 -15.14 -2.03
N ALA A 29 3.90 -14.43 -1.13
CA ALA A 29 4.47 -14.05 0.16
C ALA A 29 5.12 -15.28 0.82
N HIS A 30 6.27 -15.11 1.46
CA HIS A 30 6.98 -16.13 2.25
C HIS A 30 6.21 -16.49 3.52
N ALA A 31 5.61 -15.48 4.16
CA ALA A 31 4.80 -15.66 5.37
C ALA A 31 3.42 -15.01 5.23
N GLU A 32 2.43 -15.60 5.91
CA GLU A 32 1.14 -14.97 6.16
C GLU A 32 0.99 -14.71 7.66
N VAL A 33 0.71 -13.46 8.00
CA VAL A 33 0.55 -12.97 9.37
C VAL A 33 -0.91 -12.59 9.55
N ARG A 34 -1.57 -13.16 10.56
CA ARG A 34 -2.96 -12.84 10.88
C ARG A 34 -3.10 -12.26 12.28
N VAL A 35 -3.54 -11.00 12.37
CA VAL A 35 -3.73 -10.31 13.64
C VAL A 35 -5.15 -10.60 14.17
N CYS A 36 -5.24 -11.07 15.41
CA CYS A 36 -6.52 -11.33 16.06
C CYS A 36 -7.33 -10.03 16.20
N SER A 37 -8.52 -10.01 15.60
CA SER A 37 -9.42 -8.85 15.64
C SER A 37 -10.60 -9.04 16.60
N ASN A 38 -10.55 -10.01 17.52
CA ASN A 38 -11.62 -10.24 18.49
C ASN A 38 -11.74 -9.07 19.51
N LYS A 39 -12.91 -8.90 20.14
CA LYS A 39 -13.25 -7.78 21.05
C LYS A 39 -12.19 -7.51 22.12
N THR A 40 -11.62 -8.54 22.73
CA THR A 40 -10.58 -8.39 23.76
C THR A 40 -9.28 -7.83 23.18
N CYS A 41 -8.80 -8.37 22.05
CA CYS A 41 -7.62 -7.85 21.36
C CYS A 41 -7.86 -6.43 20.83
N ARG A 42 -9.09 -6.07 20.42
CA ARG A 42 -9.41 -4.68 20.00
C ARG A 42 -9.25 -3.68 21.14
N LYS A 43 -9.64 -4.04 22.37
CA LYS A 43 -9.40 -3.22 23.57
C LYS A 43 -7.92 -3.07 23.90
N GLN A 44 -7.08 -3.96 23.38
CA GLN A 44 -5.64 -3.98 23.56
C GLN A 44 -4.94 -3.64 22.24
N THR A 45 -5.40 -2.59 21.55
CA THR A 45 -4.73 -1.98 20.37
C THR A 45 -4.55 -2.84 19.11
N SER A 46 -5.16 -4.03 19.00
CA SER A 46 -4.98 -4.89 17.79
C SER A 46 -5.34 -4.24 16.46
N ALA A 47 -6.28 -3.29 16.43
CA ALA A 47 -6.61 -2.56 15.21
C ALA A 47 -5.45 -1.67 14.75
N GLN A 48 -4.75 -1.03 15.70
CA GLN A 48 -3.56 -0.26 15.42
C GLN A 48 -2.39 -1.16 15.02
N THR A 49 -2.17 -2.28 15.72
CA THR A 49 -1.15 -3.27 15.36
C THR A 49 -1.36 -3.78 13.94
N LEU A 50 -2.58 -4.20 13.61
CA LEU A 50 -2.93 -4.66 12.26
C LEU A 50 -2.61 -3.59 11.21
N ALA A 51 -3.09 -2.36 11.42
CA ALA A 51 -2.86 -1.27 10.49
C ALA A 51 -1.35 -1.02 10.26
N LEU A 52 -0.57 -0.91 11.34
CA LEU A 52 0.87 -0.67 11.26
C LEU A 52 1.61 -1.82 10.58
N MET A 53 1.25 -3.06 10.89
CA MET A 53 1.83 -4.24 10.24
C MET A 53 1.48 -4.29 8.76
N THR A 54 0.23 -4.04 8.37
CA THR A 54 -0.18 -4.02 6.96
C THR A 54 0.56 -2.97 6.15
N ASP A 55 0.79 -1.77 6.72
CA ASP A 55 1.46 -0.69 6.00
C ASP A 55 2.97 -0.90 5.87
N ALA A 56 3.62 -1.41 6.92
CA ALA A 56 5.08 -1.52 7.00
C ALA A 56 5.61 -2.94 6.71
N ALA A 57 4.75 -3.89 6.39
CA ALA A 57 5.18 -5.23 6.03
C ALA A 57 6.05 -5.20 4.75
N PRO A 58 7.21 -5.87 4.75
CA PRO A 58 7.94 -6.16 3.53
C PRO A 58 7.06 -6.92 2.52
N LEU A 59 7.38 -6.81 1.22
CA LEU A 59 6.57 -7.36 0.12
C LEU A 59 6.35 -8.88 0.17
N ASP A 60 7.23 -9.61 0.88
CA ASP A 60 7.14 -11.05 1.04
C ASP A 60 6.35 -11.47 2.29
N ILE A 61 5.72 -10.54 3.01
CA ILE A 61 4.83 -10.85 4.13
C ILE A 61 3.44 -10.31 3.82
N HIS A 62 2.46 -11.20 3.81
CA HIS A 62 1.06 -10.81 3.73
C HIS A 62 0.47 -10.67 5.14
N VAL A 63 -0.17 -9.53 5.43
CA VAL A 63 -0.80 -9.27 6.73
C VAL A 63 -2.30 -9.10 6.57
N ASP A 64 -3.08 -9.88 7.33
CA ASP A 64 -4.54 -9.77 7.38
C ASP A 64 -5.07 -9.85 8.83
N SER A 65 -6.35 -9.57 9.01
CA SER A 65 -7.08 -9.82 10.24
C SER A 65 -7.57 -11.27 10.33
N CYS A 66 -7.81 -11.75 11.54
CA CYS A 66 -8.52 -13.01 11.75
C CYS A 66 -9.47 -12.95 12.96
N GLY A 67 -10.18 -14.06 13.18
CA GLY A 67 -11.04 -14.28 14.33
C GLY A 67 -10.27 -14.43 15.64
N CYS A 68 -10.92 -15.01 16.65
CA CYS A 68 -10.30 -15.24 17.95
C CYS A 68 -9.24 -16.36 17.86
N LEU A 69 -8.02 -16.09 18.35
CA LEU A 69 -6.93 -17.08 18.45
C LEU A 69 -6.83 -17.73 19.85
N GLY A 70 -7.81 -17.50 20.73
CA GLY A 70 -7.71 -17.92 22.14
C GLY A 70 -6.72 -17.09 22.94
N ASN A 71 -6.30 -17.59 24.11
CA ASN A 71 -5.31 -16.94 25.01
C ASN A 71 -5.62 -15.47 25.33
N CYS A 72 -6.91 -15.17 25.56
CA CYS A 72 -7.37 -13.82 25.88
C CYS A 72 -6.78 -13.34 27.21
N GLY A 73 -6.31 -12.09 27.24
CA GLY A 73 -5.64 -11.50 28.41
C GLY A 73 -4.26 -10.94 28.07
N ASN A 74 -3.58 -11.52 27.08
CA ASN A 74 -2.23 -11.16 26.64
C ASN A 74 -2.18 -10.58 25.21
N GLY A 75 -3.28 -10.03 24.68
CA GLY A 75 -3.35 -9.60 23.29
C GLY A 75 -2.56 -8.31 22.97
N PRO A 76 -2.47 -7.94 21.67
CA PRO A 76 -2.91 -8.67 20.48
C PRO A 76 -2.17 -9.99 20.26
N ASN A 77 -2.91 -11.03 19.90
CA ASN A 77 -2.35 -12.31 19.48
C ASN A 77 -2.25 -12.32 17.95
N VAL A 78 -1.17 -12.91 17.44
CA VAL A 78 -0.84 -12.94 16.02
C VAL A 78 -0.56 -14.39 15.64
N LEU A 79 -1.24 -14.87 14.60
CA LEU A 79 -0.95 -16.15 13.97
C LEU A 79 0.06 -15.93 12.85
N VAL A 80 1.11 -16.73 12.82
CA VAL A 80 2.09 -16.78 11.76
C VAL A 80 1.95 -18.11 11.05
N LEU A 81 1.79 -18.04 9.73
CA LEU A 81 1.77 -19.19 8.83
C LEU A 81 3.01 -19.09 7.94
N ASN A 82 3.98 -19.98 8.17
CA ASN A 82 5.12 -20.10 7.27
C ASN A 82 4.69 -20.92 6.05
N ARG A 83 4.74 -20.34 4.84
CA ARG A 83 4.25 -21.03 3.65
C ARG A 83 5.23 -22.05 3.09
N GLU A 84 6.50 -22.00 3.48
CA GLU A 84 7.51 -22.98 3.10
C GLU A 84 7.40 -24.24 3.96
N THR A 85 7.30 -24.09 5.28
CA THR A 85 7.23 -25.22 6.21
C THR A 85 5.81 -25.68 6.51
N SER A 86 4.79 -24.89 6.16
CA SER A 86 3.39 -25.08 6.55
C SER A 86 3.19 -25.09 8.08
N GLU A 87 4.12 -24.52 8.84
CA GLU A 87 4.01 -24.42 10.30
C GLU A 87 3.14 -23.23 10.71
N GLU A 88 2.31 -23.46 11.72
CA GLU A 88 1.46 -22.45 12.32
C GLU A 88 1.94 -22.14 13.75
N THR A 89 2.22 -20.87 14.02
CA THR A 89 2.66 -20.42 15.36
C THR A 89 1.83 -19.24 15.83
N VAL A 90 1.34 -19.29 17.07
CA VAL A 90 0.65 -18.17 17.71
C VAL A 90 1.62 -17.40 18.60
N VAL A 91 1.87 -16.15 18.25
CA VAL A 91 2.63 -15.19 19.04
C VAL A 91 1.66 -14.34 19.86
N ASN A 92 1.79 -14.39 21.17
CA ASN A 92 0.96 -13.59 22.07
C ASN A 92 1.64 -12.24 22.36
N HIS A 93 0.86 -11.23 22.72
CA HIS A 93 1.32 -9.94 23.25
C HIS A 93 2.10 -9.07 22.26
N VAL A 94 1.63 -8.96 21.02
CA VAL A 94 2.17 -8.06 19.99
C VAL A 94 1.44 -6.71 20.05
N SER A 95 1.61 -5.98 21.15
CA SER A 95 0.85 -4.77 21.48
C SER A 95 1.56 -3.46 21.14
N THR A 96 2.84 -3.54 20.77
CA THR A 96 3.68 -2.37 20.46
C THR A 96 4.25 -2.46 19.04
N PRO A 97 4.58 -1.31 18.42
CA PRO A 97 5.28 -1.28 17.12
C PRO A 97 6.60 -2.05 17.15
N ALA A 98 7.38 -1.96 18.23
CA ALA A 98 8.64 -2.69 18.36
C ALA A 98 8.44 -4.22 18.36
N GLN A 99 7.42 -4.74 19.05
CA GLN A 99 7.11 -6.18 19.00
C GLN A 99 6.68 -6.62 17.60
N ALA A 100 5.84 -5.81 16.94
CA ALA A 100 5.37 -6.09 15.59
C ALA A 100 6.53 -6.07 14.57
N ALA A 101 7.38 -5.05 14.63
CA ALA A 101 8.55 -4.92 13.76
C ALA A 101 9.54 -6.07 13.97
N LYS A 102 9.79 -6.48 15.23
CA LYS A 102 10.66 -7.62 15.53
C LYS A 102 10.11 -8.92 14.96
N LEU A 103 8.79 -9.11 15.03
CA LEU A 103 8.14 -10.26 14.43
C LEU A 103 8.32 -10.26 12.91
N LEU A 104 8.00 -9.15 12.22
CA LEU A 104 8.18 -9.06 10.76
C LEU A 104 9.63 -9.28 10.34
N ALA A 105 10.59 -8.70 11.06
CA ALA A 105 12.03 -8.88 10.79
C ALA A 105 12.48 -10.34 10.89
N SER A 106 11.86 -11.13 11.78
CA SER A 106 12.15 -12.57 11.91
C SER A 106 11.53 -13.45 10.82
N LEU A 107 10.58 -12.90 10.05
CA LEU A 107 9.81 -13.65 9.05
C LEU A 107 10.20 -13.32 7.60
N THR A 108 10.72 -12.12 7.37
CA THR A 108 11.05 -11.67 6.02
C THR A 108 12.34 -12.33 5.52
N SER A 109 12.32 -12.69 4.25
CA SER A 109 13.45 -13.13 3.44
C SER A 109 14.14 -11.96 2.71
N ILE A 110 13.56 -10.77 2.77
CA ILE A 110 14.11 -9.54 2.20
C ILE A 110 15.19 -9.00 3.14
N ASP A 111 16.28 -8.48 2.58
CA ASP A 111 17.33 -7.79 3.35
C ASP A 111 16.81 -6.46 3.91
N VAL A 112 16.17 -6.53 5.07
CA VAL A 112 15.64 -5.40 5.82
C VAL A 112 15.82 -5.63 7.32
N SER A 113 16.34 -4.63 8.02
CA SER A 113 16.60 -4.73 9.45
C SER A 113 15.35 -4.42 10.29
N PHE A 114 15.37 -4.87 11.55
CA PHE A 114 14.37 -4.51 12.54
C PHE A 114 14.18 -2.99 12.66
N GLU A 115 15.29 -2.23 12.68
CA GLU A 115 15.30 -0.77 12.80
C GLU A 115 14.62 -0.12 11.59
N GLN A 116 14.82 -0.66 10.39
CA GLN A 116 14.16 -0.16 9.18
C GLN A 116 12.65 -0.40 9.23
N ILE A 117 12.20 -1.59 9.64
CA ILE A 117 10.76 -1.89 9.80
C ILE A 117 10.14 -1.05 10.91
N LEU A 118 10.83 -0.88 12.04
CA LEU A 118 10.33 -0.06 13.14
C LEU A 118 10.18 1.41 12.71
N ALA A 119 11.20 1.97 12.07
CA ALA A 119 11.13 3.34 11.55
C ALA A 119 10.01 3.50 10.51
N ALA A 120 9.79 2.50 9.64
CA ALA A 120 8.66 2.47 8.71
C ALA A 120 7.31 2.49 9.44
N MET A 121 7.13 1.67 10.48
CA MET A 121 5.92 1.68 11.31
C MET A 121 5.68 3.01 12.00
N GLU A 122 6.71 3.60 12.59
CA GLU A 122 6.61 4.88 13.29
C GLU A 122 6.18 5.99 12.34
N VAL A 123 6.83 6.11 11.17
CA VAL A 123 6.47 7.14 10.19
C VAL A 123 5.08 6.88 9.60
N MET A 124 4.70 5.64 9.27
CA MET A 124 3.35 5.34 8.77
C MET A 124 2.27 5.56 9.84
N GLY A 125 2.60 5.36 11.12
CA GLY A 125 1.76 5.74 12.24
C GLY A 125 1.52 7.24 12.28
N GLU A 126 2.57 8.04 12.10
CA GLU A 126 2.46 9.50 12.04
C GLU A 126 1.71 9.97 10.80
N VAL A 127 1.96 9.40 9.61
CA VAL A 127 1.20 9.69 8.38
C VAL A 127 -0.30 9.50 8.63
N ARG A 128 -0.69 8.37 9.22
CA ARG A 128 -2.10 8.12 9.54
C ARG A 128 -2.69 9.11 10.51
N LYS A 129 -1.93 9.45 11.56
CA LYS A 129 -2.35 10.46 12.53
C LYS A 129 -2.58 11.81 11.85
N ARG A 130 -1.63 12.27 11.02
CA ARG A 130 -1.77 13.53 10.26
C ARG A 130 -2.99 13.53 9.36
N MET A 131 -3.23 12.45 8.62
CA MET A 131 -4.41 12.34 7.76
C MET A 131 -5.73 12.27 8.54
N TYR A 132 -5.73 11.67 9.73
CA TYR A 132 -6.89 11.66 10.61
C TYR A 132 -7.18 13.05 11.17
N ASP A 133 -6.13 13.79 11.53
CA ASP A 133 -6.21 15.17 12.01
C ASP A 133 -6.35 16.19 10.86
N GLU A 134 -6.60 15.75 9.62
CA GLU A 134 -6.76 16.56 8.41
C GLU A 134 -5.55 17.44 8.03
N HIS A 135 -4.35 17.09 8.53
CA HIS A 135 -3.08 17.71 8.18
C HIS A 135 -2.44 17.02 6.96
N ASP A 136 -3.15 17.00 5.83
CA ASP A 136 -2.74 16.28 4.62
C ASP A 136 -1.46 16.80 3.97
N GLU A 137 -1.13 18.09 4.13
CA GLU A 137 0.14 18.65 3.62
C GLU A 137 1.35 18.03 4.32
N GLU A 138 1.26 17.86 5.64
CA GLU A 138 2.32 17.27 6.44
C GLU A 138 2.43 15.76 6.16
N ALA A 139 1.31 15.07 5.95
CA ALA A 139 1.29 13.69 5.52
C ALA A 139 1.96 13.51 4.14
N GLU A 140 1.61 14.36 3.16
CA GLU A 140 2.22 14.35 1.82
C GLU A 140 3.75 14.55 1.89
N ALA A 141 4.22 15.45 2.76
CA ALA A 141 5.65 15.72 2.93
C ALA A 141 6.40 14.50 3.50
N LEU A 142 5.85 13.85 4.53
CA LEU A 142 6.42 12.62 5.09
C LEU A 142 6.51 11.50 4.04
N LEU A 143 5.44 11.28 3.28
CA LEU A 143 5.38 10.26 2.23
C LEU A 143 6.34 10.54 1.07
N THR A 144 6.50 11.81 0.70
CA THR A 144 7.45 12.21 -0.34
C THR A 144 8.88 11.91 0.10
N ASN A 145 9.25 12.24 1.34
CA ASN A 145 10.57 11.92 1.87
C ASN A 145 10.83 10.40 1.89
N LEU A 146 9.83 9.59 2.27
CA LEU A 146 9.97 8.12 2.25
C LEU A 146 10.17 7.57 0.84
N LEU A 147 9.42 8.08 -0.14
CA LEU A 147 9.53 7.66 -1.54
C LEU A 147 10.91 7.99 -2.15
N GLU A 148 11.50 9.12 -1.78
CA GLU A 148 12.85 9.51 -2.22
C GLU A 148 13.95 8.61 -1.65
N ARG A 149 13.77 8.12 -0.42
CA ARG A 149 14.73 7.21 0.24
C ARG A 149 14.74 5.81 -0.36
N ASN A 150 13.69 5.43 -1.10
CA ASN A 150 13.57 4.15 -1.82
C ASN A 150 13.93 2.93 -0.95
N LEU A 151 13.41 2.89 0.28
CA LEU A 151 13.62 1.80 1.22
C LEU A 151 12.80 0.56 0.81
N PRO A 152 13.22 -0.66 1.22
CA PRO A 152 12.46 -1.88 0.95
C PRO A 152 11.12 -1.94 1.70
N THR A 153 10.95 -1.14 2.76
CA THR A 153 9.71 -0.99 3.53
C THR A 153 9.53 0.48 3.96
N PRO A 154 8.29 1.02 4.01
CA PRO A 154 7.04 0.45 3.49
C PRO A 154 7.10 0.14 1.99
N PRO A 155 6.32 -0.83 1.48
CA PRO A 155 6.25 -1.07 0.05
C PRO A 155 5.87 0.20 -0.71
N ARG A 156 6.52 0.41 -1.87
CA ARG A 156 6.33 1.63 -2.67
C ARG A 156 4.86 1.90 -3.01
N TYR A 157 4.09 0.86 -3.38
CA TYR A 157 2.67 1.03 -3.70
C TYR A 157 1.86 1.55 -2.51
N THR A 158 2.19 1.14 -1.28
CA THR A 158 1.55 1.63 -0.05
C THR A 158 1.82 3.12 0.11
N LEU A 159 3.09 3.55 -0.02
CA LEU A 159 3.44 4.97 0.07
C LEU A 159 2.72 5.83 -0.96
N LEU A 160 2.66 5.35 -2.21
CA LEU A 160 1.96 6.02 -3.30
C LEU A 160 0.45 6.08 -3.07
N GLU A 161 -0.17 5.03 -2.52
CA GLU A 161 -1.59 4.99 -2.17
C GLU A 161 -1.92 6.09 -1.13
N TYR A 162 -1.17 6.16 -0.05
CA TYR A 162 -1.35 7.19 0.97
C TYR A 162 -1.10 8.59 0.41
N ARG A 163 -0.07 8.76 -0.44
CA ARG A 163 0.25 10.08 -1.01
C ARG A 163 -0.82 10.53 -2.00
N ALA A 164 -1.35 9.61 -2.81
CA ALA A 164 -2.50 9.86 -3.66
C ALA A 164 -3.72 10.28 -2.83
N ALA A 165 -3.94 9.66 -1.67
CA ALA A 165 -5.04 10.02 -0.78
C ALA A 165 -4.90 11.43 -0.18
N SER A 166 -3.71 11.80 0.31
CA SER A 166 -3.47 13.17 0.80
C SER A 166 -3.55 14.19 -0.32
N ARG A 167 -2.92 13.95 -1.47
CA ARG A 167 -3.01 14.84 -2.64
C ARG A 167 -4.45 15.03 -3.12
N ARG A 168 -5.26 13.96 -3.13
CA ARG A 168 -6.69 14.04 -3.47
C ARG A 168 -7.44 14.96 -2.50
N ARG A 169 -7.24 14.82 -1.19
CA ARG A 169 -7.87 15.69 -0.17
C ARG A 169 -7.43 17.15 -0.27
N LEU A 170 -6.20 17.39 -0.71
CA LEU A 170 -5.67 18.73 -1.01
C LEU A 170 -6.14 19.29 -2.37
N GLY A 171 -6.93 18.55 -3.16
CA GLY A 171 -7.35 18.95 -4.50
C GLY A 171 -6.26 18.88 -5.58
N LYS A 172 -5.09 18.31 -5.27
CA LYS A 172 -3.96 18.07 -6.19
C LYS A 172 -4.24 16.83 -7.06
N LEU A 173 -5.33 16.85 -7.81
CA LEU A 173 -5.91 15.66 -8.45
C LEU A 173 -5.01 15.02 -9.52
N GLU A 174 -4.26 15.81 -10.29
CA GLU A 174 -3.34 15.30 -11.31
C GLU A 174 -2.20 14.48 -10.68
N GLY A 175 -1.51 15.06 -9.68
CA GLY A 175 -0.47 14.35 -8.93
C GLY A 175 -1.00 13.17 -8.12
N ALA A 176 -2.25 13.23 -7.66
CA ALA A 176 -2.91 12.08 -7.04
C ALA A 176 -3.17 10.94 -8.05
N LEU A 177 -3.53 11.28 -9.29
CA LEU A 177 -3.76 10.31 -10.34
C LEU A 177 -2.45 9.65 -10.79
N ASP A 178 -1.37 10.43 -10.89
CA ASP A 178 -0.03 9.90 -11.19
C ASP A 178 0.40 8.86 -10.14
N ASP A 179 0.28 9.21 -8.85
CA ASP A 179 0.60 8.29 -7.75
C ASP A 179 -0.27 7.04 -7.78
N ALA A 180 -1.58 7.18 -8.02
CA ALA A 180 -2.50 6.04 -8.05
C ALA A 180 -2.25 5.13 -9.27
N ASN A 181 -1.92 5.70 -10.43
CA ASN A 181 -1.51 4.94 -11.62
C ASN A 181 -0.20 4.18 -11.35
N GLU A 182 0.77 4.82 -10.72
CA GLU A 182 2.03 4.17 -10.37
C GLU A 182 1.80 3.05 -9.34
N ALA A 183 1.00 3.29 -8.30
CA ALA A 183 0.66 2.29 -7.27
C ALA A 183 0.01 1.03 -7.89
N THR A 184 -0.98 1.21 -8.76
CA THR A 184 -1.62 0.08 -9.47
C THR A 184 -0.69 -0.64 -10.44
N SER A 185 0.40 0.00 -10.88
CA SER A 185 1.39 -0.62 -11.76
C SER A 185 2.42 -1.47 -11.02
N CYS A 186 2.67 -1.20 -9.74
CA CYS A 186 3.72 -1.85 -8.94
C CYS A 186 3.21 -2.67 -7.75
N CYS A 187 1.90 -2.62 -7.45
CA CYS A 187 1.33 -3.47 -6.39
C CYS A 187 1.33 -4.96 -6.78
N PRO A 188 1.58 -5.88 -5.84
CA PRO A 188 1.47 -7.31 -6.09
C PRO A 188 0.01 -7.77 -6.24
N GLU A 189 -0.18 -8.98 -6.77
CA GLU A 189 -1.52 -9.58 -6.85
C GLU A 189 -2.16 -9.71 -5.47
N GLY A 190 -3.49 -9.56 -5.39
CA GLY A 190 -4.23 -9.59 -4.13
C GLY A 190 -4.30 -8.27 -3.36
N HIS A 191 -3.79 -7.16 -3.93
CA HIS A 191 -3.90 -5.81 -3.36
C HIS A 191 -4.82 -4.93 -4.21
N GLY A 192 -6.11 -4.87 -3.87
CA GLY A 192 -7.10 -4.09 -4.60
C GLY A 192 -7.25 -2.64 -4.14
N GLU A 193 -6.72 -2.26 -2.97
CA GLU A 193 -6.85 -0.89 -2.43
C GLU A 193 -6.25 0.20 -3.35
N PRO A 194 -5.08 0.03 -4.00
CA PRO A 194 -4.57 1.01 -4.97
C PRO A 194 -5.54 1.31 -6.12
N TRP A 195 -6.32 0.31 -6.55
CA TRP A 195 -7.33 0.46 -7.60
C TRP A 195 -8.58 1.21 -7.09
N ILE A 196 -8.97 0.98 -5.84
CA ILE A 196 -10.03 1.77 -5.18
C ILE A 196 -9.61 3.24 -5.08
N GLN A 197 -8.36 3.50 -4.68
CA GLN A 197 -7.84 4.85 -4.57
C GLN A 197 -7.78 5.54 -5.94
N ARG A 198 -7.32 4.85 -6.98
CA ARG A 198 -7.35 5.34 -8.37
C ARG A 198 -8.76 5.69 -8.82
N ALA A 199 -9.75 4.85 -8.50
CA ALA A 199 -11.14 5.14 -8.81
C ALA A 199 -11.67 6.40 -8.10
N ASP A 200 -11.30 6.63 -6.84
CA ASP A 200 -11.70 7.82 -6.10
C ASP A 200 -11.17 9.10 -6.75
N VAL A 201 -9.90 9.10 -7.20
CA VAL A 201 -9.29 10.23 -7.91
C VAL A 201 -9.98 10.47 -9.25
N LEU A 202 -10.18 9.41 -10.06
CA LEU A 202 -10.85 9.51 -11.36
C LEU A 202 -12.29 10.03 -11.24
N ARG A 203 -13.00 9.62 -10.19
CA ARG A 203 -14.35 10.10 -9.90
C ARG A 203 -14.35 11.60 -9.60
N GLU A 204 -13.38 12.10 -8.84
CA GLU A 204 -13.25 13.53 -8.53
C GLU A 204 -12.80 14.37 -9.73
N LEU A 205 -12.04 13.77 -10.65
CA LEU A 205 -11.73 14.36 -11.97
C LEU A 205 -12.93 14.34 -12.94
N GLY A 206 -14.06 13.73 -12.57
CA GLY A 206 -15.23 13.59 -13.43
C GLY A 206 -15.13 12.48 -14.48
N GLU A 207 -14.05 11.69 -14.47
CA GLU A 207 -13.85 10.57 -15.39
C GLU A 207 -14.60 9.30 -14.91
N LEU A 208 -15.93 9.40 -14.81
CA LEU A 208 -16.76 8.40 -14.13
C LEU A 208 -16.68 6.98 -14.73
N ASP A 209 -16.57 6.85 -16.05
CA ASP A 209 -16.44 5.54 -16.70
C ASP A 209 -15.11 4.85 -16.36
N LYS A 210 -14.01 5.62 -16.38
CA LYS A 210 -12.69 5.10 -15.99
C LYS A 210 -12.65 4.79 -14.49
N ALA A 211 -13.31 5.60 -13.66
CA ALA A 211 -13.45 5.32 -12.24
C ALA A 211 -14.21 4.00 -12.00
N MET A 212 -15.29 3.76 -12.75
CA MET A 212 -16.04 2.50 -12.68
C MET A 212 -15.16 1.31 -13.07
N GLN A 213 -14.40 1.44 -14.17
CA GLN A 213 -13.48 0.39 -14.58
C GLN A 213 -12.45 0.07 -13.49
N ALA A 214 -11.84 1.09 -12.88
CA ALA A 214 -10.88 0.91 -11.79
C ALA A 214 -11.50 0.20 -10.56
N ILE A 215 -12.76 0.49 -10.21
CA ILE A 215 -13.48 -0.27 -9.17
C ILE A 215 -13.69 -1.73 -9.55
N LEU A 216 -14.01 -2.02 -10.82
CA LEU A 216 -14.17 -3.40 -11.28
C LEU A 216 -12.84 -4.16 -11.21
N ASP A 217 -11.77 -3.55 -11.72
CA ASP A 217 -10.41 -4.08 -11.71
C ASP A 217 -9.97 -4.41 -10.27
N ALA A 218 -10.27 -3.56 -9.29
CA ALA A 218 -9.99 -3.83 -7.87
C ALA A 218 -10.58 -5.16 -7.40
N GLY A 219 -11.83 -5.47 -7.78
CA GLY A 219 -12.49 -6.72 -7.42
C GLY A 219 -12.00 -7.93 -8.22
N ASP A 220 -11.43 -7.71 -9.40
CA ASP A 220 -10.76 -8.76 -10.19
C ASP A 220 -9.39 -9.11 -9.62
N ILE A 221 -8.63 -8.11 -9.17
CA ILE A 221 -7.34 -8.29 -8.49
C ILE A 221 -7.51 -8.92 -7.10
N GLU A 222 -8.48 -8.47 -6.32
CA GLU A 222 -8.71 -8.95 -4.97
C GLU A 222 -10.16 -9.42 -4.81
N ARG A 223 -10.36 -10.72 -5.05
CA ARG A 223 -11.70 -11.34 -5.02
C ARG A 223 -12.43 -11.11 -3.69
N ALA A 224 -11.70 -11.07 -2.58
CA ALA A 224 -12.26 -10.86 -1.24
C ALA A 224 -13.00 -9.51 -1.12
N LEU A 225 -12.58 -8.47 -1.86
CA LEU A 225 -13.26 -7.18 -1.89
C LEU A 225 -14.71 -7.28 -2.38
N ARG A 226 -15.04 -8.25 -3.25
CA ARG A 226 -16.40 -8.40 -3.78
C ARG A 226 -17.44 -8.66 -2.68
N SER A 227 -17.02 -9.31 -1.60
CA SER A 227 -17.86 -9.54 -0.41
C SER A 227 -17.83 -8.38 0.59
N ASP A 228 -16.83 -7.50 0.53
CA ASP A 228 -16.70 -6.38 1.44
C ASP A 228 -17.87 -5.38 1.29
N ALA A 229 -18.41 -4.92 2.41
CA ALA A 229 -19.59 -4.05 2.42
C ALA A 229 -19.27 -2.62 1.95
N ARG A 230 -18.08 -2.11 2.28
CA ARG A 230 -17.61 -0.77 1.89
C ARG A 230 -17.39 -0.72 0.38
N TYR A 231 -16.70 -1.73 -0.16
CA TYR A 231 -16.47 -1.89 -1.60
C TYR A 231 -17.79 -1.95 -2.37
N ARG A 232 -18.73 -2.83 -1.96
CA ARG A 232 -20.04 -2.95 -2.62
C ARG A 232 -20.83 -1.65 -2.59
N SER A 233 -20.81 -0.93 -1.46
CA SER A 233 -21.46 0.37 -1.33
C SER A 233 -20.86 1.41 -2.28
N LYS A 234 -19.53 1.50 -2.33
CA LYS A 234 -18.81 2.41 -3.23
C LYS A 234 -19.10 2.11 -4.69
N LYS A 235 -18.98 0.85 -5.11
CA LYS A 235 -19.31 0.38 -6.47
C LYS A 235 -20.73 0.75 -6.88
N ARG A 236 -21.72 0.53 -6.00
CA ARG A 236 -23.13 0.87 -6.28
C ARG A 236 -23.33 2.37 -6.49
N LYS A 237 -22.75 3.21 -5.62
CA LYS A 237 -22.85 4.67 -5.73
C LYS A 237 -22.24 5.17 -7.04
N LEU A 238 -21.04 4.71 -7.38
CA LEU A 238 -20.39 5.09 -8.63
C LEU A 238 -21.20 4.65 -9.86
N LYS A 239 -21.84 3.47 -9.80
CA LYS A 239 -22.72 2.98 -10.88
C LYS A 239 -23.89 3.92 -11.12
N GLN A 240 -24.51 4.42 -10.05
CA GLN A 240 -25.60 5.39 -10.17
C GLN A 240 -25.12 6.71 -10.78
N GLN A 241 -23.93 7.18 -10.42
CA GLN A 241 -23.35 8.39 -10.99
C GLN A 241 -23.08 8.26 -12.50
N VAL A 242 -22.49 7.13 -12.94
CA VAL A 242 -22.29 6.85 -14.37
C VAL A 242 -23.63 6.83 -15.12
N GLN A 243 -24.64 6.15 -14.58
CA GLN A 243 -25.97 6.08 -15.18
C GLN A 243 -26.63 7.45 -15.29
N GLN A 244 -26.45 8.33 -14.29
CA GLN A 244 -26.97 9.70 -14.31
C GLN A 244 -26.24 10.60 -15.31
N ALA A 245 -24.94 10.39 -15.51
CA ALA A 245 -24.15 11.18 -16.46
C ALA A 245 -24.41 10.82 -17.93
N HIS A 246 -24.91 9.61 -18.19
CA HIS A 246 -25.27 9.13 -19.54
C HIS A 246 -26.77 9.25 -19.86
N ALA A 247 -27.59 9.67 -18.89
CA ALA A 247 -29.03 9.90 -19.07
C ALA A 247 -29.28 11.30 -19.64
#